data_AF-A0A7L2GJH6-F1
#
_entry.id   AF-A0A7L2GJH6-F1
#
_cell.length_a   1.000
_cell.length_b   1.000
_cell.length_c   1.000
_cell.angle_alpha   90.00
_cell.angle_beta   90.00
_cell.angle_gamma   90.00
#
_symmetry.space_group_name_H-M   'P 1'
#
loop_
_entity.id
_entity.type
_entity.pdbx_description
1 polymer ?
#
loop_
_entity_poly.entity_id
_entity_poly.type
_entity_poly.pdbx_seq_one_letter_code
_entity_poly.pdbx_strand_id
1 'polypeptide(L)'
;NVAEEDDAEDVPEVQVSGKIGAKKQRKLEEKQARKAQREAEEAEREERKKLESKREEERRKEEERIRLEEERQEEEKRKAKEEKEKREYEEYLKLKESFVVEEEGVEESMTEEESRSFLTEFLDYVKKTKVIQLEDLASHFGLRTQDAINRIQDLMADGTLTGVIDDRGKFIYITPEEMAAVAQYIKQRGRVSITELAQVSNSLISLQPDS
;
A
#
# COMPACT_ATOMS: atom_id res chain seq x y z
N ASN A 1 21.30 -2.06 72.33
CA ASN A 1 22.65 -2.66 72.25
C ASN A 1 23.66 -1.54 72.22
N VAL A 2 24.30 -1.30 73.37
CA VAL A 2 25.74 -1.57 73.64
C VAL A 2 26.59 -0.53 72.90
N ALA A 3 26.95 0.61 73.51
CA ALA A 3 27.92 0.83 74.61
C ALA A 3 29.34 0.42 74.21
N GLU A 4 30.21 1.42 74.03
CA GLU A 4 31.69 1.44 74.12
C GLU A 4 32.08 2.89 73.75
N GLU A 5 32.27 3.83 74.68
CA GLU A 5 33.40 3.99 75.61
C GLU A 5 34.76 3.85 74.92
N ASP A 6 35.42 4.98 74.68
CA ASP A 6 36.87 5.10 74.81
C ASP A 6 37.24 6.55 75.13
N ASP A 7 37.16 6.81 76.43
CA ASP A 7 38.23 7.36 77.26
C ASP A 7 39.34 8.19 76.58
N ALA A 8 39.28 9.50 76.79
CA ALA A 8 40.46 10.34 76.86
C ALA A 8 40.18 11.49 77.82
N GLU A 9 40.40 11.20 79.10
CA GLU A 9 40.61 12.17 80.17
C GLU A 9 41.43 13.39 79.69
N ASP A 10 40.85 14.60 79.73
CA ASP A 10 41.64 15.83 79.74
C ASP A 10 41.59 16.42 81.15
N VAL A 11 42.62 16.03 81.88
CA VAL A 11 42.99 16.41 83.25
C VAL A 11 43.15 17.93 83.33
N PRO A 12 42.66 18.62 84.38
CA PRO A 12 42.67 20.09 84.44
C PRO A 12 44.10 20.63 84.40
N GLU A 13 44.39 21.47 83.40
CA GLU A 13 45.71 22.08 83.24
C GLU A 13 45.98 23.06 84.40
N VAL A 14 46.79 22.60 85.34
CA VAL A 14 47.38 23.37 86.43
C VAL A 14 48.21 24.50 85.84
N GLN A 15 47.78 25.74 86.09
CA GLN A 15 48.56 26.94 85.80
C GLN A 15 49.82 26.97 86.68
N VAL A 16 50.91 26.39 86.18
CA VAL A 16 52.26 26.61 86.74
C VAL A 16 52.95 27.66 85.87
N SER A 17 52.89 28.92 86.31
CA SER A 17 53.62 30.03 85.72
C SER A 17 55.13 29.87 85.94
N GLY A 18 55.78 29.08 85.09
CA GLY A 18 57.24 29.05 84.94
C GLY A 18 57.59 29.51 83.53
N LYS A 19 58.53 30.45 83.37
CA LYS A 19 59.02 30.92 82.05
C LYS A 19 59.46 29.71 81.21
N ILE A 20 58.65 29.35 80.22
CA ILE A 20 58.96 28.28 79.27
C ILE A 20 60.13 28.77 78.41
N GLY A 21 61.25 28.04 78.41
CA GLY A 21 62.40 28.41 77.59
C GLY A 21 62.07 28.41 76.10
N ALA A 22 62.66 29.34 75.33
CA ALA A 22 62.35 29.60 73.92
C ALA A 22 62.31 28.35 73.01
N LYS A 23 63.07 27.30 73.32
CA LYS A 23 63.06 26.02 72.57
C LYS A 23 61.76 25.21 72.77
N LYS A 24 61.14 25.27 73.96
CA LYS A 24 59.90 24.53 74.27
C LYS A 24 58.66 25.25 73.73
N GLN A 25 58.68 26.58 73.67
CA GLN A 25 57.64 27.38 72.98
C GLN A 25 57.61 27.09 71.48
N ARG A 26 58.75 27.17 70.79
CA ARG A 26 58.81 26.84 69.35
C ARG A 26 58.34 25.42 69.02
N LYS A 27 58.63 24.43 69.88
CA LYS A 27 58.15 23.05 69.69
C LYS A 27 56.63 22.91 69.87
N LEU A 28 56.04 23.70 70.77
CA LEU A 28 54.59 23.72 70.98
C LEU A 28 53.90 24.40 69.80
N GLU A 29 54.43 25.53 69.34
CA GLU A 29 53.96 26.24 68.15
C GLU A 29 54.07 25.37 66.89
N GLU A 30 55.19 24.65 66.69
CA GLU A 30 55.36 23.72 65.58
C GLU A 30 54.37 22.53 65.65
N LYS A 31 54.09 22.00 66.85
CA LYS A 31 53.08 20.95 67.04
C LYS A 31 51.66 21.45 66.76
N GLN A 32 51.35 22.68 67.18
CA GLN A 32 50.06 23.33 66.91
C GLN A 32 49.90 23.64 65.42
N ALA A 33 50.92 24.19 64.77
CA ALA A 33 50.92 24.44 63.32
C ALA A 33 50.76 23.14 62.52
N ARG A 34 51.45 22.06 62.92
CA ARG A 34 51.31 20.73 62.30
C ARG A 34 49.92 20.13 62.52
N LYS A 35 49.28 20.37 63.66
CA LYS A 35 47.89 19.94 63.92
C LYS A 35 46.91 20.74 63.05
N ALA A 36 47.04 22.06 63.02
CA ALA A 36 46.22 22.94 62.19
C ALA A 36 46.35 22.64 60.69
N GLN A 37 47.56 22.31 60.22
CA GLN A 37 47.78 21.93 58.82
C GLN A 37 47.06 20.62 58.46
N ARG A 38 47.08 19.62 59.35
CA ARG A 38 46.36 18.35 59.13
C ARG A 38 44.85 18.53 59.12
N GLU A 39 44.33 19.33 60.05
CA GLU A 39 42.90 19.65 60.14
C GLU A 39 42.40 20.41 58.90
N ALA A 40 43.18 21.39 58.42
CA ALA A 40 42.87 22.10 57.18
C ALA A 40 42.90 21.17 55.95
N GLU A 41 43.88 20.27 55.84
CA GLU A 41 43.96 19.30 54.74
C GLU A 41 42.80 18.28 54.77
N GLU A 42 42.39 17.84 55.96
CA GLU A 42 41.26 16.92 56.12
C GLU A 42 39.93 17.61 55.79
N ALA A 43 39.73 18.85 56.25
CA ALA A 43 38.57 19.66 55.89
C ALA A 43 38.49 19.92 54.37
N GLU A 44 39.61 20.27 53.72
CA GLU A 44 39.66 20.46 52.26
C GLU A 44 39.32 19.17 51.50
N ARG A 45 39.80 18.02 52.00
CA ARG A 45 39.50 16.71 51.41
C ARG A 45 38.02 16.35 51.54
N GLU A 46 37.41 16.62 52.70
CA GLU A 46 35.98 16.40 52.92
C GLU A 46 35.11 17.32 52.07
N GLU A 47 35.44 18.61 51.98
CA GLU A 47 34.74 19.56 51.12
C GLU A 47 34.83 19.17 49.66
N ARG A 48 36.02 18.78 49.19
CA ARG A 48 36.22 18.29 47.83
C ARG A 48 35.38 17.06 47.53
N LYS A 49 35.37 16.07 48.44
CA LYS A 49 34.56 14.85 48.30
C LYS A 49 33.06 15.16 48.28
N LYS A 50 32.60 16.08 49.12
CA LYS A 50 31.19 16.50 49.18
C LYS A 50 30.77 17.24 47.91
N LEU A 51 31.64 18.10 47.37
CA LEU A 51 31.38 18.80 46.11
C LEU A 51 31.35 17.84 44.92
N GLU A 52 32.27 16.89 44.86
CA GLU A 52 32.31 15.86 43.81
C GLU A 52 31.08 14.96 43.85
N SER A 53 30.66 14.51 45.04
CA SER A 53 29.44 13.71 45.21
C SER A 53 28.19 14.46 44.77
N LYS A 54 28.08 15.77 45.06
CA LYS A 54 26.95 16.60 44.59
C LYS A 54 26.92 16.73 43.07
N ARG A 55 28.08 17.01 42.45
CA ARG A 55 28.20 17.09 40.99
C ARG A 55 27.90 15.76 40.30
N GLU A 56 28.29 14.64 40.90
CA GLU A 56 27.95 13.32 40.38
C GLU A 56 26.46 13.01 40.49
N GLU A 57 25.82 13.36 41.61
CA GLU A 57 24.37 13.21 41.78
C GLU A 57 23.58 14.07 40.77
N GLU A 58 24.01 15.32 40.55
CA GLU A 58 23.41 16.21 39.55
C GLU A 58 23.56 15.65 38.12
N ARG A 59 24.74 15.13 37.77
CA ARG A 59 24.95 14.48 36.46
C ARG A 59 24.07 13.25 36.28
N ARG A 60 23.97 12.38 37.30
CA ARG A 60 23.11 11.19 37.24
C ARG A 60 21.64 11.55 37.05
N LYS A 61 21.13 12.58 37.77
CA LYS A 61 19.75 13.06 37.61
C LYS A 61 19.49 13.67 36.23
N GLU A 62 20.47 14.38 35.68
CA GLU A 62 20.38 14.94 34.33
C GLU A 62 20.35 13.84 33.26
N GLU A 63 21.25 12.86 33.36
CA GLU A 63 21.32 11.71 32.45
C GLU A 63 20.03 10.87 32.49
N GLU A 64 19.46 10.64 33.67
CA GLU A 64 18.18 9.94 33.82
C GLU A 64 17.02 10.72 33.18
N ARG A 65 17.00 12.05 33.33
CA ARG A 65 15.99 12.91 32.71
C ARG A 65 16.09 12.90 31.18
N ILE A 66 17.31 12.98 30.64
CA ILE A 66 17.55 12.91 29.19
C ILE A 66 17.10 11.55 28.65
N ARG A 67 17.48 10.45 29.32
CA ARG A 67 17.09 9.10 28.90
C ARG A 67 15.57 8.89 28.87
N LEU A 68 14.86 9.40 29.89
CA LEU A 68 13.40 9.32 29.94
C LEU A 68 12.73 10.15 28.83
N GLU A 69 13.28 11.34 28.52
CA GLU A 69 12.78 12.18 27.44
C GLU A 69 13.05 11.54 26.06
N GLU A 70 14.23 10.97 25.86
CA GLU A 70 14.58 10.23 24.63
C GLU A 70 13.67 9.03 24.40
N GLU A 71 13.40 8.24 25.45
CA GLU A 71 12.50 7.08 25.38
C GLU A 71 11.06 7.52 25.05
N ARG A 72 10.57 8.62 25.64
CA ARG A 72 9.26 9.18 25.31
C ARG A 72 9.19 9.63 23.85
N GLN A 73 10.21 10.33 23.36
CA GLN A 73 10.26 10.79 21.97
C GLN A 73 10.35 9.64 20.97
N GLU A 74 11.08 8.57 21.30
CA GLU A 74 11.15 7.38 20.46
C GLU A 74 9.81 6.64 20.40
N GLU A 75 9.11 6.51 21.53
CA GLU A 75 7.78 5.89 21.57
C GLU A 75 6.74 6.71 20.78
N GLU A 76 6.75 8.04 20.91
CA GLU A 76 5.87 8.94 20.14
C GLU A 76 6.16 8.85 18.64
N LYS A 77 7.44 8.82 18.23
CA LYS A 77 7.82 8.65 16.82
C LYS A 77 7.38 7.30 16.28
N ARG A 78 7.51 6.23 17.07
CA ARG A 78 7.05 4.89 16.67
C ARG A 78 5.53 4.86 16.48
N LYS A 79 4.76 5.38 17.44
CA LYS A 79 3.29 5.48 17.34
C LYS A 79 2.85 6.32 16.13
N ALA A 80 3.49 7.47 15.90
CA ALA A 80 3.17 8.32 14.76
C ALA A 80 3.49 7.66 13.41
N LYS A 81 4.54 6.83 13.34
CA LYS A 81 4.89 6.05 12.15
C LYS A 81 3.86 4.93 11.91
N GLU A 82 3.51 4.18 12.95
CA GLU A 82 2.48 3.13 12.86
C GLU A 82 1.11 3.68 12.45
N GLU A 83 0.69 4.85 12.97
CA GLU A 83 -0.57 5.49 12.58
C GLU A 83 -0.56 5.94 11.11
N LYS A 84 0.57 6.50 10.64
CA LYS A 84 0.74 6.88 9.23
C LYS A 84 0.70 5.66 8.31
N GLU A 85 1.45 4.61 8.63
CA GLU A 85 1.44 3.37 7.85
C GLU A 85 0.04 2.74 7.80
N LYS A 86 -0.71 2.78 8.90
CA LYS A 86 -2.10 2.30 8.93
C LYS A 86 -3.01 3.13 8.04
N ARG A 87 -2.92 4.47 8.10
CA ARG A 87 -3.72 5.36 7.24
C ARG A 87 -3.37 5.16 5.77
N GLU A 88 -2.09 5.08 5.42
CA GLU A 88 -1.63 4.81 4.05
C GLU A 88 -2.12 3.44 3.56
N TYR A 89 -2.15 2.43 4.43
CA TYR A 89 -2.69 1.10 4.08
C TYR A 89 -4.21 1.11 3.88
N GLU A 90 -4.96 1.83 4.71
CA GLU A 90 -6.41 2.02 4.53
C GLU A 90 -6.71 2.79 3.24
N GLU A 91 -5.94 3.85 2.94
CA GLU A 91 -6.05 4.60 1.68
C GLU A 91 -5.69 3.72 0.47
N TYR A 92 -4.64 2.90 0.57
CA TYR A 92 -4.26 1.94 -0.45
C TYR A 92 -5.36 0.90 -0.70
N LEU A 93 -5.98 0.36 0.35
CA LEU A 93 -7.10 -0.59 0.24
C LEU A 93 -8.29 0.05 -0.47
N LYS A 94 -8.67 1.27 -0.08
CA LYS A 94 -9.76 2.01 -0.72
C LYS A 94 -9.46 2.33 -2.17
N LEU A 95 -8.21 2.73 -2.48
CA LEU A 95 -7.78 2.97 -3.84
C LEU A 95 -7.81 1.66 -4.63
N LYS A 96 -7.28 0.57 -4.08
CA LYS A 96 -7.33 -0.77 -4.68
C LYS A 96 -8.77 -1.20 -4.96
N GLU A 97 -9.70 -0.99 -4.05
CA GLU A 97 -11.13 -1.28 -4.25
C GLU A 97 -11.72 -0.44 -5.40
N SER A 98 -11.37 0.85 -5.49
CA SER A 98 -11.80 1.69 -6.62
C SER A 98 -11.12 1.38 -7.95
N PHE A 99 -9.94 0.75 -7.91
CA PHE A 99 -9.15 0.33 -9.07
C PHE A 99 -9.35 -1.15 -9.44
N VAL A 100 -10.14 -1.91 -8.66
CA VAL A 100 -10.81 -3.10 -9.20
C VAL A 100 -11.76 -2.55 -10.24
N VAL A 101 -11.21 -2.43 -11.44
CA VAL A 101 -11.91 -2.40 -12.73
C VAL A 101 -13.10 -3.30 -12.55
N GLU A 102 -14.30 -2.78 -12.79
CA GLU A 102 -15.53 -3.55 -12.91
C GLU A 102 -15.15 -4.87 -13.61
N GLU A 103 -14.99 -5.91 -12.79
CA GLU A 103 -14.81 -7.27 -13.24
C GLU A 103 -16.18 -7.56 -13.80
N GLU A 104 -16.29 -7.24 -15.10
CA GLU A 104 -17.06 -7.95 -16.09
C GLU A 104 -18.23 -8.66 -15.44
N GLY A 105 -19.38 -7.96 -15.48
CA GLY A 105 -20.59 -8.30 -14.74
C GLY A 105 -20.73 -9.80 -14.58
N VAL A 106 -20.90 -10.22 -13.32
CA VAL A 106 -21.43 -11.53 -12.97
C VAL A 106 -22.43 -11.91 -14.06
N GLU A 107 -22.06 -12.88 -14.90
CA GLU A 107 -23.03 -13.64 -15.67
C GLU A 107 -23.94 -14.24 -14.61
N GLU A 108 -25.00 -13.51 -14.25
CA GLU A 108 -26.22 -14.12 -13.79
C GLU A 108 -26.51 -15.13 -14.90
N SER A 109 -26.19 -16.39 -14.63
CA SER A 109 -26.36 -17.47 -15.59
C SER A 109 -27.81 -17.39 -16.03
N MET A 110 -28.04 -16.83 -17.21
CA MET A 110 -29.38 -16.61 -17.73
C MET A 110 -30.07 -17.97 -17.65
N THR A 111 -31.32 -17.99 -17.20
CA THR A 111 -32.10 -19.22 -17.26
C THR A 111 -32.13 -19.73 -18.71
N GLU A 112 -32.31 -21.03 -18.92
CA GLU A 112 -32.34 -21.58 -20.28
C GLU A 112 -33.39 -20.88 -21.16
N GLU A 113 -34.50 -20.44 -20.57
CA GLU A 113 -35.55 -19.68 -21.26
C GLU A 113 -35.09 -18.28 -21.69
N GLU A 114 -34.42 -17.55 -20.80
CA GLU A 114 -33.87 -16.22 -21.12
C GLU A 114 -32.77 -16.31 -22.19
N SER A 115 -31.92 -17.33 -22.11
CA SER A 115 -30.87 -17.59 -23.11
C SER A 115 -31.46 -17.85 -24.49
N ARG A 116 -32.56 -18.62 -24.57
CA ARG A 116 -33.27 -18.90 -25.82
C ARG A 116 -33.97 -17.66 -26.38
N SER A 117 -34.59 -16.85 -25.52
CA SER A 117 -35.20 -15.58 -25.93
C SER A 117 -34.16 -14.65 -26.52
N PHE A 118 -33.04 -14.47 -25.81
CA PHE A 118 -31.92 -13.65 -26.24
C PHE A 118 -31.40 -14.09 -27.62
N LEU A 119 -31.15 -15.39 -27.82
CA LEU A 119 -30.64 -15.91 -29.10
C LEU A 119 -31.62 -15.66 -30.25
N THR A 120 -32.93 -15.74 -29.97
CA THR A 120 -33.97 -15.49 -30.98
C THR A 120 -34.00 -14.02 -31.37
N GLU A 121 -33.98 -13.12 -30.40
CA GLU A 121 -33.91 -11.67 -30.64
C GLU A 121 -32.63 -11.27 -31.38
N PHE A 122 -31.50 -11.88 -31.02
CA PHE A 122 -30.22 -11.67 -31.68
C PHE A 122 -30.29 -12.08 -33.17
N LEU A 123 -30.84 -13.26 -33.45
CA LEU A 123 -31.01 -13.74 -34.83
C LEU A 123 -31.96 -12.85 -35.64
N ASP A 124 -33.08 -12.44 -35.05
CA ASP A 124 -34.06 -11.59 -35.72
C ASP A 124 -33.50 -10.20 -36.02
N TYR A 125 -32.75 -9.62 -35.08
CA TYR A 125 -32.05 -8.36 -35.30
C TYR A 125 -31.04 -8.47 -36.45
N VAL A 126 -30.29 -9.58 -36.49
CA VAL A 126 -29.29 -9.80 -37.53
C VAL A 126 -29.94 -9.94 -38.91
N LYS A 127 -31.00 -10.73 -39.00
CA LYS A 127 -31.74 -10.97 -40.25
C LYS A 127 -32.42 -9.70 -40.76
N LYS A 128 -32.97 -8.89 -39.86
CA LYS A 128 -33.68 -7.65 -40.21
C LYS A 128 -32.74 -6.56 -40.70
N THR A 129 -31.63 -6.33 -40.00
CA THR A 129 -30.72 -5.22 -40.31
C THR A 129 -29.84 -5.53 -41.53
N LYS A 130 -29.53 -6.81 -41.74
CA LYS A 130 -28.73 -7.39 -42.84
C LYS A 130 -27.28 -6.93 -42.90
N VAL A 131 -26.99 -5.64 -42.76
CA VAL A 131 -25.66 -5.04 -42.77
C VAL A 131 -25.36 -4.45 -41.39
N ILE A 132 -24.42 -5.05 -40.67
CA ILE A 132 -24.25 -4.80 -39.22
C ILE A 132 -22.78 -4.52 -38.91
N GLN A 133 -22.52 -3.47 -38.14
CA GLN A 133 -21.22 -3.26 -37.51
C GLN A 133 -21.16 -4.09 -36.23
N LEU A 134 -20.12 -4.90 -36.06
CA LEU A 134 -20.01 -5.82 -34.93
C LEU A 134 -19.92 -5.09 -33.58
N GLU A 135 -19.34 -3.89 -33.57
CA GLU A 135 -19.31 -3.00 -32.40
C GLU A 135 -20.71 -2.50 -32.01
N ASP A 136 -21.53 -2.12 -32.99
CA ASP A 136 -22.90 -1.67 -32.75
C ASP A 136 -23.78 -2.82 -32.26
N LEU A 137 -23.58 -4.01 -32.82
CA LEU A 137 -24.26 -5.23 -32.36
C LEU A 137 -23.91 -5.55 -30.91
N ALA A 138 -22.62 -5.52 -30.57
CA ALA A 138 -22.15 -5.74 -29.22
C ALA A 138 -22.77 -4.70 -28.25
N SER A 139 -22.76 -3.43 -28.64
CA SER A 139 -23.35 -2.34 -27.87
C SER A 139 -24.86 -2.49 -27.68
N HIS A 140 -25.58 -2.93 -28.72
CA HIS A 140 -27.04 -3.12 -28.67
C HIS A 140 -27.46 -4.23 -27.70
N PHE A 141 -26.64 -5.28 -27.59
CA PHE A 141 -26.91 -6.43 -26.74
C PHE A 141 -26.12 -6.43 -25.42
N GLY A 142 -25.37 -5.36 -25.13
CA GLY A 142 -24.54 -5.25 -23.93
C GLY A 142 -23.42 -6.30 -23.83
N LEU A 143 -22.95 -6.81 -24.97
CA LEU A 143 -21.89 -7.81 -25.04
C LEU A 143 -20.54 -7.14 -25.30
N ARG A 144 -19.43 -7.84 -25.00
CA ARG A 144 -18.13 -7.44 -25.55
C ARG A 144 -18.12 -7.70 -27.05
N THR A 145 -17.39 -6.88 -27.79
CA THR A 145 -17.26 -7.02 -29.25
C THR A 145 -16.77 -8.41 -29.65
N GLN A 146 -15.81 -8.97 -28.91
CA GLN A 146 -15.31 -10.32 -29.17
C GLN A 146 -16.37 -11.40 -28.96
N ASP A 147 -17.24 -11.25 -27.96
CA ASP A 147 -18.31 -12.23 -27.70
C ASP A 147 -19.39 -12.17 -28.78
N ALA A 148 -19.73 -10.97 -29.27
CA ALA A 148 -20.63 -10.81 -30.40
C ALA A 148 -20.05 -11.47 -31.67
N ILE A 149 -18.73 -11.31 -31.92
CA ILE A 149 -18.03 -11.96 -33.04
C ILE A 149 -18.10 -13.49 -32.89
N ASN A 150 -17.74 -14.02 -31.72
CA ASN A 150 -17.74 -15.46 -31.46
C ASN A 150 -19.15 -16.05 -31.66
N ARG A 151 -20.20 -15.40 -31.12
CA ARG A 151 -21.58 -15.84 -31.30
C ARG A 151 -22.01 -15.88 -32.77
N ILE A 152 -21.64 -14.90 -33.59
CA ILE A 152 -21.91 -14.95 -35.03
C ILE A 152 -21.15 -16.10 -35.69
N GLN A 153 -19.87 -16.28 -35.35
CA GLN A 153 -19.06 -17.36 -35.92
C GLN A 153 -19.62 -18.75 -35.57
N ASP A 154 -20.07 -18.95 -34.33
CA ASP A 154 -20.71 -20.18 -33.88
C ASP A 154 -22.02 -20.42 -34.64
N LEU A 155 -22.87 -19.39 -34.76
CA LEU A 155 -24.13 -19.49 -35.53
C LEU A 155 -23.90 -19.75 -37.02
N MET A 156 -22.78 -19.27 -37.58
CA MET A 156 -22.34 -19.58 -38.94
C MET A 156 -21.81 -21.01 -39.07
N ALA A 157 -21.08 -21.51 -38.07
CA ALA A 157 -20.56 -22.88 -38.04
C ALA A 157 -21.70 -23.90 -37.95
N ASP A 158 -22.75 -23.58 -37.19
CA ASP A 158 -23.98 -24.39 -37.07
C ASP A 158 -24.89 -24.27 -38.31
N GLY A 159 -24.60 -23.35 -39.23
CA GLY A 159 -25.38 -23.10 -40.44
C GLY A 159 -26.74 -22.41 -40.20
N THR A 160 -26.99 -21.94 -38.97
CA THR A 160 -28.19 -21.15 -38.64
C THR A 160 -28.12 -19.77 -39.29
N LEU A 161 -26.92 -19.21 -39.37
CA LEU A 161 -26.62 -17.93 -40.00
C LEU A 161 -25.73 -18.15 -41.23
N THR A 162 -25.99 -17.39 -42.29
CA THR A 162 -25.17 -17.38 -43.49
C THR A 162 -24.80 -15.94 -43.82
N GLY A 163 -23.53 -15.69 -44.11
CA GLY A 163 -23.04 -14.33 -44.26
C GLY A 163 -21.53 -14.25 -44.41
N VAL A 164 -21.03 -13.03 -44.50
CA VAL A 164 -19.60 -12.71 -44.63
C VAL A 164 -19.19 -11.66 -43.61
N ILE A 165 -18.02 -11.85 -43.02
CA ILE A 165 -17.38 -10.89 -42.10
C ILE A 165 -16.24 -10.21 -42.87
N ASP A 166 -16.25 -8.87 -42.89
CA ASP A 166 -15.16 -8.04 -43.41
C ASP A 166 -14.05 -7.88 -42.36
N ASP A 167 -12.82 -7.61 -42.81
CA ASP A 167 -11.65 -7.42 -41.93
C ASP A 167 -11.80 -6.19 -40.99
N ARG A 168 -12.74 -5.31 -41.31
CA ARG A 168 -13.10 -4.11 -40.54
C ARG A 168 -14.18 -4.32 -39.47
N GLY A 169 -14.55 -5.57 -39.19
CA GLY A 169 -15.57 -5.87 -38.18
C GLY A 169 -16.99 -5.55 -38.64
N LYS A 170 -17.27 -5.73 -39.95
CA LYS A 170 -18.60 -5.58 -40.53
C LYS A 170 -19.14 -6.94 -40.94
N PHE A 171 -20.36 -7.27 -40.52
CA PHE A 171 -21.07 -8.49 -40.92
C PHE A 171 -22.15 -8.18 -41.94
N ILE A 172 -22.23 -8.99 -42.98
CA ILE A 172 -23.31 -8.95 -43.97
C ILE A 172 -24.01 -10.30 -43.96
N TYR A 173 -25.26 -10.30 -43.52
CA TYR A 173 -26.16 -11.43 -43.63
C TYR A 173 -26.55 -11.63 -45.10
N ILE A 174 -26.43 -12.86 -45.58
CA ILE A 174 -26.81 -13.27 -46.94
C ILE A 174 -27.77 -14.42 -46.76
N THR A 175 -28.97 -14.35 -47.34
CA THR A 175 -29.91 -15.45 -47.16
C THR A 175 -29.43 -16.71 -47.88
N PRO A 176 -29.84 -17.91 -47.43
CA PRO A 176 -29.52 -19.15 -48.15
C PRO A 176 -29.97 -19.13 -49.61
N GLU A 177 -31.08 -18.46 -49.93
CA GLU A 177 -31.55 -18.30 -51.31
C GLU A 177 -30.61 -17.42 -52.13
N GLU A 178 -30.15 -16.29 -51.58
CA GLU A 178 -29.20 -15.39 -52.23
C GLU A 178 -27.86 -16.08 -52.49
N MET A 179 -27.35 -16.82 -51.49
CA MET A 179 -26.13 -17.63 -51.62
C MET A 179 -26.28 -18.71 -52.69
N ALA A 180 -27.44 -19.39 -52.74
CA ALA A 180 -27.73 -20.40 -53.74
C ALA A 180 -27.82 -19.80 -55.16
N ALA A 181 -28.42 -18.62 -55.32
CA ALA A 181 -28.51 -17.92 -56.61
C ALA A 181 -27.11 -17.57 -57.14
N VAL A 182 -26.22 -17.06 -56.28
CA VAL A 182 -24.82 -16.78 -56.64
C VAL A 182 -24.09 -18.07 -57.02
N ALA A 183 -24.27 -19.15 -56.24
CA ALA A 183 -23.65 -20.44 -56.53
C ALA A 183 -24.13 -21.04 -57.87
N GLN A 184 -25.43 -20.92 -58.19
CA GLN A 184 -25.99 -21.36 -59.47
C GLN A 184 -25.40 -20.58 -60.64
N TYR A 185 -25.27 -19.26 -60.49
CA TYR A 185 -24.66 -18.41 -61.51
C TYR A 185 -23.22 -18.84 -61.82
N ILE A 186 -22.40 -19.08 -60.79
CA ILE A 186 -21.02 -19.57 -60.95
C ILE A 186 -21.00 -20.93 -61.66
N LYS A 187 -21.87 -21.87 -61.25
CA LYS A 187 -21.95 -23.21 -61.86
C LYS A 187 -22.34 -23.18 -63.34
N GLN A 188 -23.26 -22.29 -63.73
CA GLN A 188 -23.72 -22.18 -65.12
C GLN A 188 -22.68 -21.53 -66.03
N ARG A 189 -21.96 -20.51 -65.55
CA ARG A 189 -20.92 -19.81 -66.33
C ARG A 189 -19.57 -20.54 -66.33
N GLY A 190 -19.29 -21.34 -65.31
CA GLY A 190 -18.02 -22.03 -65.12
C GLY A 190 -16.90 -21.07 -64.69
N ARG A 191 -16.32 -20.32 -65.63
CA ARG A 191 -15.29 -19.31 -65.35
C ARG A 191 -15.93 -17.93 -65.25
N VAL A 192 -15.84 -17.32 -64.08
CA VAL A 192 -16.40 -15.99 -63.79
C VAL A 192 -15.29 -15.08 -63.30
N SER A 193 -15.24 -13.85 -63.81
CA SER A 193 -14.33 -12.81 -63.30
C SER A 193 -14.89 -12.19 -62.02
N ILE A 194 -14.02 -11.71 -61.12
CA ILE A 194 -14.45 -11.06 -59.86
C ILE A 194 -15.34 -9.84 -60.16
N THR A 195 -15.02 -9.08 -61.21
CA THR A 195 -15.81 -7.92 -61.63
C THR A 195 -17.22 -8.29 -62.08
N GLU A 196 -17.37 -9.38 -62.83
CA GLU A 196 -18.67 -9.88 -63.28
C GLU A 196 -19.47 -10.45 -62.10
N LEU A 197 -18.80 -11.21 -61.22
CA LEU A 197 -19.43 -11.72 -60.00
C LEU A 197 -19.95 -10.58 -59.13
N ALA A 198 -19.16 -9.52 -58.92
CA ALA A 198 -19.59 -8.36 -58.15
C ALA A 198 -20.83 -7.66 -58.74
N GLN A 199 -20.88 -7.49 -60.07
CA GLN A 199 -22.04 -6.90 -60.74
C GLN A 199 -23.31 -7.74 -60.56
N VAL A 200 -23.19 -9.06 -60.68
CA VAL A 200 -24.30 -9.98 -60.53
C VAL A 200 -24.71 -10.11 -59.06
N SER A 201 -23.75 -10.19 -58.14
CA SER A 201 -23.99 -10.19 -56.69
C SER A 201 -24.74 -8.95 -56.23
N ASN A 202 -24.45 -7.76 -56.77
CA ASN A 202 -25.21 -6.54 -56.47
C ASN A 202 -26.68 -6.60 -56.92
N SER A 203 -27.00 -7.46 -57.90
CA SER A 203 -28.37 -7.66 -58.38
C SER A 203 -29.08 -8.80 -57.64
N LEU A 204 -28.32 -9.81 -57.19
CA LEU A 204 -28.84 -10.99 -56.50
C LEU A 204 -28.97 -10.79 -54.99
N ILE A 205 -28.18 -9.90 -54.40
CA ILE A 205 -28.15 -9.64 -52.95
C ILE A 205 -28.77 -8.28 -52.68
N SER A 206 -29.94 -8.25 -52.05
CA SER A 206 -30.62 -7.00 -51.69
C SER A 206 -30.18 -6.54 -50.31
N LEU A 207 -29.44 -5.44 -50.19
CA LEU A 207 -28.97 -4.93 -48.89
C LEU A 207 -30.02 -4.12 -48.10
N GLN A 208 -31.23 -3.98 -48.64
CA GLN A 208 -32.32 -3.26 -47.97
C GLN A 208 -33.07 -4.22 -47.03
N PRO A 209 -33.41 -3.79 -45.80
CA PRO A 209 -34.32 -4.53 -44.95
C PRO A 209 -35.68 -4.69 -45.64
N ASP A 210 -36.27 -5.88 -45.59
CA ASP A 210 -37.70 -6.03 -45.88
C ASP A 210 -38.46 -5.23 -44.81
N SER A 211 -39.19 -4.20 -45.26
CA SER A 211 -39.92 -3.26 -44.38
C SER A 211 -41.11 -3.92 -43.67
#